data_AF-A0AAW2C2G4-F1
#
_entry.id   AF-A0AAW2C2G4-F1
#
_cell.length_a   1.000
_cell.length_b   1.000
_cell.length_c   1.000
_cell.angle_alpha   90.00
_cell.angle_beta   90.00
_cell.angle_gamma   90.00
#
_symmetry.space_group_name_H-M   'P 1'
#
loop_
_entity.id
_entity.type
_entity.pdbx_description
1 polymer ?
#
loop_
_entity_poly.entity_id
_entity_poly.type
_entity_poly.pdbx_seq_one_letter_code
_entity_poly.pdbx_strand_id
1 'polypeptide(L)'
;MGSSVISPEDVLESLMNDGTIDAIRLKIINQLKANEELKKTTLMMVEQSKVLNTPGAEKQTKRELFDALRQELETPVLERASKSVWELMLDNNGLGKEISETVEKVFCRLSGSEPPLFPSLSIEGQAEKEQENLNSSSKKRSFSKMSVDGGADEVVDLSSNYPAMPEDRNPVPSSSGQT
;
A
#
# COMPACT_ATOMS: atom_id res chain seq x y z
N MET A 1 20.30 -21.89 -24.69
CA MET A 1 19.78 -22.05 -23.32
C MET A 1 18.28 -22.04 -23.44
N GLY A 2 17.59 -23.07 -22.92
CA GLY A 2 16.15 -23.21 -23.09
C GLY A 2 15.45 -22.06 -22.39
N SER A 3 14.67 -21.27 -23.16
CA SER A 3 13.65 -20.40 -22.59
C SER A 3 12.64 -21.32 -21.92
N SER A 4 12.77 -21.57 -20.61
CA SER A 4 11.66 -22.16 -19.87
C SER A 4 10.48 -21.23 -20.02
N VAL A 5 9.39 -21.76 -20.56
CA VAL A 5 8.13 -21.03 -20.63
C VAL A 5 7.71 -20.76 -19.19
N ILE A 6 7.66 -19.48 -18.81
CA ILE A 6 7.19 -19.07 -17.49
C ILE A 6 5.69 -19.29 -17.44
N SER A 7 5.24 -20.05 -16.45
CA SER A 7 3.83 -20.30 -16.19
C SER A 7 3.25 -19.24 -15.25
N PRO A 8 1.92 -19.04 -15.25
CA PRO A 8 1.25 -18.20 -14.25
C PRO A 8 1.53 -18.64 -12.81
N GLU A 9 1.70 -19.94 -12.58
CA GLU A 9 2.03 -20.52 -11.29
C GLU A 9 3.40 -20.07 -10.79
N ASP A 10 4.41 -19.98 -11.66
CA ASP A 10 5.75 -19.49 -11.29
C ASP A 10 5.70 -18.02 -10.83
N VAL A 11 4.88 -17.20 -11.51
CA VAL A 11 4.67 -15.79 -11.14
C VAL A 11 3.96 -15.69 -9.79
N LEU A 12 2.91 -16.49 -9.58
CA LEU A 12 2.16 -16.51 -8.34
C LEU A 12 3.04 -16.98 -7.16
N GLU A 13 3.83 -18.03 -7.35
CA GLU A 13 4.76 -18.53 -6.34
C GLU A 13 5.79 -17.46 -5.95
N SER A 14 6.37 -16.74 -6.93
CA SER A 14 7.27 -15.63 -6.64
C SER A 14 6.59 -14.54 -5.80
N LEU A 15 5.38 -14.13 -6.16
CA LEU A 15 4.62 -13.08 -5.46
C LEU A 15 4.19 -13.48 -4.05
N MET A 16 3.92 -14.77 -3.82
CA MET A 16 3.61 -15.32 -2.50
C MET A 16 4.85 -15.33 -1.60
N ASN A 17 6.01 -15.72 -2.17
CA ASN A 17 7.24 -15.93 -1.41
C ASN A 17 7.97 -14.62 -1.05
N ASP A 18 7.79 -13.54 -1.81
CA ASP A 18 8.44 -12.24 -1.55
C ASP A 18 7.58 -11.26 -0.73
N GLY A 19 6.38 -11.68 -0.30
CA GLY A 19 5.47 -10.88 0.52
C GLY A 19 4.68 -9.82 -0.27
N THR A 20 4.80 -9.79 -1.59
CA THR A 20 4.07 -8.82 -2.42
C THR A 20 2.56 -8.97 -2.30
N ILE A 21 2.04 -10.21 -2.24
CA ILE A 21 0.60 -10.44 -2.04
C ILE A 21 0.12 -9.89 -0.70
N ASP A 22 0.89 -10.06 0.37
CA ASP A 22 0.55 -9.51 1.68
C ASP A 22 0.56 -7.98 1.67
N ALA A 23 1.52 -7.37 0.98
CA ALA A 23 1.59 -5.92 0.80
C ALA A 23 0.38 -5.39 0.02
N ILE A 24 -0.03 -6.06 -1.05
CA ILE A 24 -1.24 -5.73 -1.82
C ILE A 24 -2.48 -5.89 -0.93
N ARG A 25 -2.61 -7.00 -0.19
CA ARG A 25 -3.72 -7.22 0.75
C ARG A 25 -3.81 -6.09 1.78
N LEU A 26 -2.67 -5.66 2.32
CA LEU A 26 -2.62 -4.54 3.27
C LEU A 26 -3.08 -3.23 2.63
N LYS A 27 -2.68 -2.93 1.38
CA LYS A 27 -3.17 -1.75 0.64
C LYS A 27 -4.69 -1.79 0.45
N ILE A 28 -5.24 -2.94 0.03
CA ILE A 28 -6.70 -3.14 -0.11
C ILE A 28 -7.41 -2.87 1.21
N ILE A 29 -6.94 -3.48 2.32
CA ILE A 29 -7.52 -3.30 3.65
C ILE A 29 -7.50 -1.82 4.06
N ASN A 30 -6.39 -1.12 3.83
CA ASN A 30 -6.26 0.29 4.20
C ASN A 30 -7.20 1.18 3.38
N GLN A 31 -7.35 0.92 2.07
CA GLN A 31 -8.28 1.66 1.23
C GLN A 31 -9.74 1.39 1.62
N LEU A 32 -10.11 0.14 1.91
CA LEU A 32 -11.45 -0.17 2.44
C LEU A 32 -11.72 0.52 3.78
N LYS A 33 -10.75 0.51 4.71
CA LYS A 33 -10.86 1.21 5.99
C LYS A 33 -10.97 2.72 5.83
N ALA A 34 -10.45 3.28 4.75
CA ALA A 34 -10.56 4.71 4.41
C ALA A 34 -11.79 5.03 3.54
N ASN A 35 -12.57 4.03 3.12
CA ASN A 35 -13.73 4.25 2.25
C ASN A 35 -14.90 4.86 3.03
N GLU A 36 -15.07 6.17 2.89
CA GLU A 36 -16.14 6.92 3.56
C GLU A 36 -17.54 6.58 3.06
N GLU A 37 -17.69 6.17 1.81
CA GLU A 37 -18.98 5.73 1.27
C GLU A 37 -19.45 4.42 1.92
N LEU A 38 -18.53 3.46 2.08
CA LEU A 38 -18.80 2.21 2.78
C LEU A 38 -19.16 2.49 4.25
N LYS A 39 -18.39 3.34 4.94
CA LYS A 39 -18.69 3.73 6.33
C LYS A 39 -20.05 4.39 6.46
N LYS A 40 -20.36 5.36 5.59
CA LYS A 40 -21.65 6.07 5.58
C LYS A 40 -22.80 5.10 5.31
N THR A 41 -22.62 4.18 4.36
CA THR A 41 -23.60 3.14 4.07
C THR A 41 -23.84 2.25 5.28
N THR A 42 -22.78 1.74 5.92
CA THR A 42 -22.89 0.92 7.14
C THR A 42 -23.59 1.68 8.26
N LEU A 43 -23.28 2.97 8.45
CA LEU A 43 -23.96 3.81 9.44
C LEU A 43 -25.47 3.92 9.15
N MET A 44 -25.86 4.19 7.90
CA MET A 44 -27.29 4.23 7.52
C MET A 44 -27.98 2.88 7.76
N MET A 45 -27.29 1.76 7.52
CA MET A 45 -27.84 0.43 7.79
C MET A 45 -28.04 0.19 9.29
N VAL A 46 -27.13 0.69 10.13
CA VAL A 46 -27.29 0.67 11.60
C VAL A 46 -28.48 1.53 12.02
N GLU A 47 -28.62 2.75 11.49
CA GLU A 47 -29.75 3.63 11.79
C GLU A 47 -31.10 3.01 11.41
N GLN A 48 -31.14 2.26 10.30
CA GLN A 48 -32.32 1.57 9.79
C GLN A 48 -32.51 0.16 10.37
N SER A 49 -31.65 -0.29 11.29
CA SER A 49 -31.67 -1.64 11.87
C SER A 49 -33.01 -1.95 12.53
N LYS A 50 -33.56 -3.13 12.25
CA LYS A 50 -34.75 -3.62 12.95
C LYS A 50 -34.43 -3.90 14.41
N VAL A 51 -33.24 -4.43 14.72
CA VAL A 51 -32.80 -4.69 16.11
C VAL A 51 -32.86 -3.42 16.94
N LEU A 52 -32.31 -2.31 16.44
CA LEU A 52 -32.30 -1.03 17.16
C LEU A 52 -33.67 -0.33 17.19
N ASN A 53 -34.48 -0.48 16.14
CA ASN A 53 -35.78 0.18 16.03
C ASN A 53 -36.95 -0.65 16.61
N THR A 54 -36.69 -1.82 17.20
CA THR A 54 -37.72 -2.66 17.82
C THR A 54 -38.06 -2.16 19.23
N PRO A 55 -39.34 -2.01 19.60
CA PRO A 55 -39.73 -1.65 20.96
C PRO A 55 -39.17 -2.63 22.00
N GLY A 56 -38.55 -2.11 23.07
CA GLY A 56 -37.92 -2.94 24.09
C GLY A 56 -36.42 -3.17 23.88
N ALA A 57 -35.84 -2.70 22.77
CA ALA A 57 -34.39 -2.71 22.54
C ALA A 57 -33.63 -2.00 23.67
N GLU A 58 -34.23 -0.96 24.27
CA GLU A 58 -33.66 -0.22 25.39
C GLU A 58 -33.49 -1.04 26.68
N LYS A 59 -34.15 -2.21 26.77
CA LYS A 59 -34.08 -3.11 27.93
C LYS A 59 -33.05 -4.23 27.76
N GLN A 60 -32.51 -4.40 26.55
CA GLN A 60 -31.48 -5.38 26.27
C GLN A 60 -30.12 -4.90 26.77
N THR A 61 -29.24 -5.86 27.08
CA THR A 61 -27.85 -5.54 27.39
C THR A 61 -27.11 -5.08 26.14
N LYS A 62 -26.02 -4.31 26.32
CA LYS A 62 -25.15 -3.88 25.22
C LYS A 62 -24.65 -5.06 24.37
N ARG A 63 -24.40 -6.21 25.02
CA ARG A 63 -23.93 -7.43 24.35
C ARG A 63 -25.02 -8.02 23.47
N GLU A 64 -26.23 -8.20 23.99
CA GLU A 64 -27.36 -8.72 23.22
C GLU A 64 -27.67 -7.83 22.02
N LEU A 65 -27.65 -6.50 22.20
CA LEU A 65 -27.84 -5.55 21.10
C LEU A 65 -26.76 -5.67 20.04
N PHE A 66 -25.48 -5.76 20.44
CA PHE A 66 -24.38 -5.90 19.48
C PHE A 66 -24.42 -7.23 18.74
N ASP A 67 -24.68 -8.34 19.45
CA ASP A 67 -24.76 -9.67 18.86
C ASP A 67 -25.94 -9.77 17.89
N ALA A 68 -27.11 -9.23 18.25
CA ALA A 68 -28.27 -9.17 17.37
C ALA A 68 -28.05 -8.24 16.17
N LEU A 69 -27.47 -7.05 16.38
CA LEU A 69 -27.14 -6.11 15.31
C LEU A 69 -26.13 -6.71 14.33
N ARG A 70 -25.12 -7.42 14.83
CA ARG A 70 -24.17 -8.17 14.01
C ARG A 70 -24.89 -9.25 13.20
N GLN A 71 -25.77 -10.02 13.81
CA GLN A 71 -26.54 -11.04 13.11
C GLN A 71 -27.40 -10.45 11.98
N GLU A 72 -27.95 -9.25 12.17
CA GLU A 72 -28.73 -8.55 11.15
C GLU A 72 -27.85 -7.98 10.02
N LEU A 73 -26.73 -7.35 10.37
CA LEU A 73 -25.98 -6.50 9.43
C LEU A 73 -24.70 -7.11 8.86
N GLU A 74 -24.17 -8.19 9.42
CA GLU A 74 -22.89 -8.78 8.99
C GLU A 74 -22.92 -9.16 7.51
N THR A 75 -23.90 -9.94 7.07
CA THR A 75 -24.03 -10.36 5.67
C THR A 75 -24.11 -9.15 4.71
N PRO A 76 -25.08 -8.23 4.82
CA PRO A 76 -25.22 -7.16 3.84
C PRO A 76 -24.06 -6.15 3.88
N VAL A 77 -23.40 -5.94 5.03
CA VAL A 77 -22.19 -5.10 5.10
C VAL A 77 -21.00 -5.80 4.44
N LEU A 78 -20.82 -7.10 4.69
CA LEU A 78 -19.75 -7.89 4.06
C LEU A 78 -19.95 -8.01 2.54
N GLU A 79 -21.17 -8.13 2.06
CA GLU A 79 -21.48 -8.13 0.62
C GLU A 79 -21.07 -6.80 -0.04
N ARG A 80 -21.40 -5.67 0.59
CA ARG A 80 -20.98 -4.33 0.12
C ARG A 80 -19.46 -4.21 0.11
N ALA A 81 -18.79 -4.61 1.20
CA ALA A 81 -17.34 -4.57 1.30
C ALA A 81 -16.65 -5.47 0.25
N SER A 82 -17.16 -6.69 0.05
CA SER A 82 -16.67 -7.64 -0.96
C SER A 82 -16.76 -7.05 -2.37
N LYS A 83 -17.89 -6.42 -2.69
CA LYS A 83 -18.07 -5.72 -3.96
C LYS A 83 -17.04 -4.59 -4.13
N SER A 84 -16.85 -3.75 -3.10
CA SER A 84 -15.86 -2.67 -3.14
C SER A 84 -14.42 -3.18 -3.29
N VAL A 85 -14.07 -4.33 -2.70
CA VAL A 85 -12.75 -4.97 -2.94
C VAL A 85 -12.59 -5.37 -4.39
N TRP A 86 -13.60 -6.03 -4.96
CA TRP A 86 -13.55 -6.49 -6.35
C TRP A 86 -13.42 -5.32 -7.32
N GLU A 87 -14.19 -4.26 -7.11
CA GLU A 87 -14.10 -3.01 -7.88
C GLU A 87 -12.70 -2.39 -7.77
N LEU A 88 -12.11 -2.38 -6.56
CA LEU A 88 -10.77 -1.86 -6.35
C LEU A 88 -9.67 -2.69 -7.04
N MET A 89 -9.82 -4.02 -7.04
CA MET A 89 -8.87 -4.93 -7.68
C MET A 89 -8.95 -4.89 -9.21
N LEU A 90 -10.13 -4.58 -9.77
CA LEU A 90 -10.35 -4.49 -11.21
C LEU A 90 -10.18 -3.08 -11.78
N ASP A 91 -9.94 -2.09 -10.94
CA ASP A 91 -9.77 -0.71 -11.37
C ASP A 91 -8.52 -0.53 -12.25
N ASN A 92 -8.71 0.06 -13.43
CA ASN A 92 -7.64 0.27 -14.42
C ASN A 92 -6.77 1.51 -14.13
N ASN A 93 -7.11 2.32 -13.13
CA ASN A 93 -6.46 3.61 -12.91
C ASN A 93 -5.79 3.76 -11.54
N GLY A 94 -6.08 2.89 -10.59
CA GLY A 94 -5.55 2.90 -9.23
C GLY A 94 -4.93 1.56 -8.86
N LEU A 95 -5.43 0.92 -7.80
CA LEU A 95 -4.79 -0.27 -7.22
C LEU A 95 -4.80 -1.48 -8.18
N GLY A 96 -5.85 -1.68 -8.97
CA GLY A 96 -5.88 -2.76 -9.97
C GLY A 96 -4.81 -2.62 -11.05
N LYS A 97 -4.48 -1.38 -11.45
CA LYS A 97 -3.32 -1.09 -12.31
C LYS A 97 -2.00 -1.43 -11.62
N GLU A 98 -1.82 -1.03 -10.36
CA GLU A 98 -0.62 -1.40 -9.58
C GLU A 98 -0.45 -2.93 -9.47
N ILE A 99 -1.54 -3.66 -9.25
CA ILE A 99 -1.53 -5.14 -9.23
C ILE A 99 -1.07 -5.68 -10.58
N SER A 100 -1.66 -5.20 -11.67
CA SER A 100 -1.33 -5.65 -13.03
C SER A 100 0.14 -5.37 -13.39
N GLU A 101 0.63 -4.17 -13.09
CA GLU A 101 2.04 -3.77 -13.31
C GLU A 101 3.00 -4.60 -12.46
N THR A 102 2.60 -4.95 -11.23
CA THR A 102 3.42 -5.77 -10.34
C THR A 102 3.53 -7.21 -10.88
N VAL A 103 2.42 -7.81 -11.31
CA VAL A 103 2.41 -9.13 -11.94
C VAL A 103 3.26 -9.14 -13.21
N GLU A 104 3.08 -8.15 -14.09
CA GLU A 104 3.85 -8.00 -15.34
C GLU A 104 5.36 -7.84 -15.06
N LYS A 105 5.72 -7.04 -14.06
CA LYS A 105 7.12 -6.85 -13.65
C LYS A 105 7.77 -8.15 -13.17
N VAL A 106 7.04 -8.96 -12.38
CA VAL A 106 7.54 -10.28 -11.94
C VAL A 106 7.67 -11.22 -13.14
N PHE A 107 6.66 -11.25 -14.02
CA PHE A 107 6.70 -12.05 -15.24
C PHE A 107 7.90 -11.71 -16.13
N CYS A 108 8.15 -10.42 -16.39
CA CYS A 108 9.30 -9.96 -17.18
C CYS A 108 10.63 -10.37 -16.56
N ARG A 109 10.77 -10.22 -15.23
CA ARG A 109 11.95 -10.64 -14.48
C ARG A 109 12.21 -12.13 -14.60
N LEU A 110 11.18 -12.96 -14.41
CA LEU A 110 11.29 -14.43 -14.54
C LEU A 110 11.59 -14.85 -15.98
N SER A 111 11.05 -14.13 -16.97
CA SER A 111 11.27 -14.40 -18.39
C SER A 111 12.63 -13.92 -18.91
N GLY A 112 13.43 -13.22 -18.09
CA GLY A 112 14.69 -12.61 -18.51
C GLY A 112 14.53 -11.37 -19.39
N SER A 113 13.32 -10.82 -19.49
CA SER A 113 12.97 -9.61 -20.23
C SER A 113 12.89 -8.39 -19.31
N GLU A 114 13.78 -8.30 -18.32
CA GLU A 114 13.80 -7.14 -17.42
C GLU A 114 14.17 -5.88 -18.23
N PRO A 115 13.34 -4.82 -18.21
CA PRO A 115 13.65 -3.59 -18.91
C PRO A 115 15.01 -3.05 -18.43
N PRO A 116 15.92 -2.67 -19.34
CA PRO A 116 17.24 -2.21 -18.93
C PRO A 116 17.11 -1.00 -18.00
N LEU A 117 17.73 -1.08 -16.82
CA LEU A 117 17.70 -0.04 -15.77
C LEU A 117 18.35 1.28 -16.19
N PHE A 118 18.95 1.33 -17.38
CA PHE A 118 19.45 2.52 -18.04
C PHE A 118 18.97 2.52 -19.49
N PRO A 119 18.52 3.66 -20.05
CA PRO A 119 18.43 3.80 -21.49
C PRO A 119 19.80 3.43 -22.05
N SER A 120 19.88 2.53 -23.03
CA SER A 120 21.12 2.28 -23.72
C SER A 120 21.59 3.62 -24.28
N LEU A 121 22.62 4.20 -23.65
CA LEU A 121 23.37 5.28 -24.26
C LEU A 121 24.02 4.62 -25.48
N SER A 122 23.42 4.77 -26.65
CA SER A 122 23.98 4.33 -27.92
C SER A 122 25.31 5.07 -28.08
N ILE A 123 26.39 4.41 -27.67
CA ILE A 123 27.74 4.78 -28.08
C ILE A 123 27.80 4.42 -29.56
N GLU A 124 27.72 5.45 -30.41
CA GLU A 124 28.03 5.38 -31.83
C GLU A 124 29.42 4.77 -32.05
N GLY A 125 29.50 3.87 -33.02
CA GLY A 125 30.73 3.21 -33.44
C GLY A 125 30.66 2.73 -34.88
N GLN A 126 30.82 3.68 -35.80
CA GLN A 126 31.34 3.58 -37.19
C GLN A 126 30.61 2.69 -38.22
N ALA A 127 29.96 3.37 -39.18
CA ALA A 127 30.21 3.13 -40.61
C ALA A 127 30.19 4.47 -41.35
N GLU A 128 31.32 4.76 -41.98
CA GLU A 128 31.64 5.97 -42.71
C GLU A 128 30.74 6.17 -43.93
N LYS A 129 30.24 7.39 -44.12
CA LYS A 129 30.26 8.04 -45.44
C LYS A 129 30.10 9.56 -45.30
N GLU A 130 31.15 10.22 -45.74
CA GLU A 130 31.28 11.65 -45.98
C GLU A 130 30.11 12.18 -46.83
N GLN A 131 29.50 13.29 -46.42
CA GLN A 131 29.42 14.47 -47.30
C GLN A 131 29.20 15.75 -46.49
N GLU A 132 30.10 16.69 -46.72
CA GLU A 132 30.19 18.01 -46.13
C GLU A 132 28.98 18.90 -46.46
N ASN A 133 28.48 19.66 -45.48
CA ASN A 133 28.24 21.09 -45.70
C ASN A 133 28.33 21.88 -44.39
N LEU A 134 29.18 22.90 -44.41
CA LEU A 134 29.54 23.77 -43.31
C LEU A 134 28.46 24.85 -43.12
N ASN A 135 28.01 25.03 -41.88
CA ASN A 135 27.57 26.34 -41.37
C ASN A 135 27.96 26.43 -39.90
N SER A 136 29.10 27.07 -39.66
CA SER A 136 29.62 27.41 -38.35
C SER A 136 28.89 28.62 -37.75
N SER A 137 28.38 28.47 -36.53
CA SER A 137 28.16 29.60 -35.62
C SER A 137 28.67 29.21 -34.23
N SER A 138 29.93 29.57 -33.98
CA SER A 138 30.57 29.51 -32.67
C SER A 138 30.24 30.77 -31.87
N LYS A 139 29.62 30.66 -30.69
CA LYS A 139 30.10 31.36 -29.47
C LYS A 139 29.29 31.01 -28.19
N LYS A 140 30.02 30.41 -27.24
CA LYS A 140 30.10 30.70 -25.79
C LYS A 140 28.83 31.06 -25.00
N ARG A 141 28.64 30.35 -23.88
CA ARG A 141 28.60 30.84 -22.47
C ARG A 141 28.04 29.71 -21.60
N SER A 142 28.42 29.42 -20.37
CA SER A 142 29.58 29.65 -19.50
C SER A 142 29.33 28.75 -18.29
N PHE A 143 30.35 28.04 -17.83
CA PHE A 143 30.32 27.28 -16.57
C PHE A 143 30.16 28.28 -15.40
N SER A 144 29.22 28.05 -14.49
CA SER A 144 29.15 28.77 -13.21
C SER A 144 29.49 27.81 -12.07
N LYS A 145 30.42 28.31 -11.25
CA LYS A 145 31.23 27.69 -10.21
C LYS A 145 30.47 27.58 -8.88
N MET A 146 30.60 26.43 -8.22
CA MET A 146 30.19 26.17 -6.84
C MET A 146 30.98 27.08 -5.88
N SER A 147 30.30 27.75 -4.95
CA SER A 147 30.92 28.34 -3.76
C SER A 147 30.46 27.54 -2.54
N VAL A 148 31.41 26.82 -1.93
CA VAL A 148 31.36 26.43 -0.53
C VAL A 148 31.88 27.62 0.26
N ASP A 149 31.08 28.10 1.20
CA ASP A 149 31.58 28.90 2.32
C ASP A 149 31.08 28.23 3.60
N GLY A 150 32.04 27.94 4.47
CA GLY A 150 31.83 27.31 5.75
C GLY A 150 32.05 28.32 6.87
N GLY A 151 31.39 28.09 7.99
CA GLY A 151 31.54 28.84 9.24
C GLY A 151 30.18 29.22 9.80
N ALA A 152 29.92 29.20 11.11
CA ALA A 152 30.56 28.64 12.28
C ALA A 152 29.48 28.69 13.37
N ASP A 153 29.46 27.66 14.22
CA ASP A 153 29.07 27.65 15.63
C ASP A 153 28.17 28.78 16.18
N GLU A 154 26.97 28.44 16.64
CA GLU A 154 26.49 28.95 17.93
C GLU A 154 25.52 27.99 18.60
N VAL A 155 25.92 27.54 19.78
CA VAL A 155 25.17 26.76 20.76
C VAL A 155 24.24 27.68 21.55
N VAL A 156 22.95 27.35 21.61
CA VAL A 156 22.07 27.83 22.68
C VAL A 156 21.13 26.72 23.15
N ASP A 157 20.89 26.79 24.45
CA ASP A 157 20.60 25.72 25.39
C ASP A 157 19.10 25.64 25.74
N LEU A 158 18.74 24.45 26.22
CA LEU A 158 17.72 24.11 27.20
C LEU A 158 16.20 24.20 26.92
N SER A 159 15.59 23.01 27.01
CA SER A 159 14.48 22.64 27.90
C SER A 159 13.10 22.41 27.28
N SER A 160 12.64 21.16 27.27
CA SER A 160 11.52 20.74 28.16
C SER A 160 11.03 19.30 27.91
N ASN A 161 11.05 18.54 29.01
CA ASN A 161 10.02 17.60 29.48
C ASN A 161 9.64 16.38 28.62
N TYR A 162 10.25 15.24 28.95
CA TYR A 162 9.58 13.94 28.87
C TYR A 162 8.85 13.66 30.20
N PRO A 163 7.53 13.39 30.20
CA PRO A 163 6.87 12.89 31.40
C PRO A 163 7.12 11.39 31.53
N ALA A 164 7.74 11.00 32.65
CA ALA A 164 7.79 9.62 33.12
C ALA A 164 6.41 9.19 33.64
N MET A 165 5.98 7.99 33.29
CA MET A 165 4.80 7.31 33.85
C MET A 165 5.05 5.78 33.86
N PRO A 166 4.37 5.01 34.75
CA PRO A 166 5.03 4.13 35.72
C PRO A 166 5.06 2.64 35.34
N GLU A 167 5.94 1.89 36.03
CA GLU A 167 6.00 0.42 36.04
C GLU A 167 4.64 -0.22 36.37
N ASP A 168 4.21 -1.13 35.50
CA ASP A 168 3.08 -2.03 35.70
C ASP A 168 3.51 -3.22 36.57
N ARG A 169 3.02 -3.29 37.81
CA ARG A 169 3.07 -4.49 38.65
C ARG A 169 1.65 -4.98 38.89
N ASN A 170 1.24 -5.99 38.13
CA ASN A 170 0.12 -6.85 38.50
C ASN A 170 0.64 -8.23 38.95
N PRO A 171 0.35 -8.66 40.19
CA PRO A 171 0.59 -10.04 40.61
C PRO A 171 -0.51 -10.97 40.08
N VAL A 172 -0.07 -12.13 39.57
CA VAL A 172 -0.90 -13.25 39.13
C VAL A 172 -1.57 -13.93 40.33
N PRO A 173 -2.88 -14.20 40.32
CA PRO A 173 -3.45 -15.20 41.21
C PRO A 173 -3.51 -16.56 40.52
N SER A 174 -2.68 -17.49 41.02
CA SER A 174 -2.85 -18.92 40.81
C SER A 174 -4.15 -19.40 41.45
N SER A 175 -4.94 -20.18 40.73
CA SER A 175 -5.96 -21.04 41.34
C SER A 175 -5.94 -22.40 40.66
N SER A 176 -5.13 -23.29 41.23
CA SER A 176 -5.34 -24.74 41.15
C SER A 176 -6.56 -25.11 41.99
N GLY A 177 -7.41 -25.99 41.48
CA GLY A 177 -8.56 -26.51 42.21
C GLY A 177 -9.37 -27.47 41.36
N GLN A 178 -8.78 -28.62 41.06
CA GLN A 178 -9.43 -29.76 40.43
C GLN A 178 -9.63 -30.82 41.51
N THR A 179 -10.88 -31.03 41.92
CA THR A 179 -11.45 -32.30 42.41
C THR A 179 -12.96 -32.20 42.30
#